data_AF-A0A967BJ06-F1
#
_entry.id   AF-A0A967BJ06-F1
#
_cell.length_a   1.000
_cell.length_b   1.000
_cell.length_c   1.000
_cell.angle_alpha   90.00
_cell.angle_beta   90.00
_cell.angle_gamma   90.00
#
_symmetry.space_group_name_H-M   'P 1'
#
loop_
_entity.id
_entity.type
_entity.pdbx_description
1 polymer ?
#
loop_
_entity_poly.entity_id
_entity_poly.type
_entity_poly.pdbx_seq_one_letter_code
_entity_poly.pdbx_strand_id
1 'polypeptide(L)'
;MRAIKAISGGSGAGGAVTLKTTTTAAIQTIDTVPIPTDKAVKITADVVAKKDDITEQGGFVKQAQFANNSGTVTKQGATGSLFHEAQAGWDVTFVISGTDVLIKVTGAAATNIDWKCSRITLEV
;
A
#
# COMPACT_ATOMS: atom_id res chain seq x y z
N MET A 1 -39.83 16.73 16.33
CA MET A 1 -38.45 16.63 15.83
C MET A 1 -37.76 15.46 16.54
N ARG A 2 -37.48 14.36 15.83
CA ARG A 2 -36.73 13.23 16.39
C ARG A 2 -35.25 13.46 16.13
N ALA A 3 -34.45 13.52 17.19
CA ALA A 3 -33.00 13.61 17.09
C ALA A 3 -32.44 12.35 16.41
N ILE A 4 -31.67 12.54 15.34
CA ILE A 4 -30.85 11.48 14.77
C ILE A 4 -29.68 11.28 15.74
N LYS A 5 -29.70 10.15 16.45
CA LYS A 5 -28.58 9.66 17.25
C LYS A 5 -27.42 9.44 16.30
N ALA A 6 -26.33 10.19 16.47
CA ALA A 6 -25.09 9.95 15.73
C ALA A 6 -24.70 8.48 15.90
N ILE A 7 -24.54 7.76 14.78
CA ILE A 7 -23.83 6.49 14.77
C ILE A 7 -22.41 6.83 15.21
N SER A 8 -22.06 6.44 16.43
CA SER A 8 -20.68 6.34 16.87
C SER A 8 -19.98 5.41 15.88
N GLY A 9 -19.03 5.94 15.12
CA GLY A 9 -18.23 5.18 14.18
C GLY A 9 -17.68 3.93 14.87
N GLY A 10 -18.09 2.77 14.40
CA GLY A 10 -17.53 1.51 14.86
C GLY A 10 -16.06 1.46 14.45
N SER A 11 -15.16 1.37 15.43
CA SER A 11 -13.78 0.93 15.22
C SER A 11 -13.79 -0.54 14.81
N GLY A 12 -14.15 -0.81 13.55
CA GLY A 12 -13.87 -2.09 12.89
C GLY A 12 -12.52 -1.97 12.20
N ALA A 13 -11.51 -2.68 12.71
CA ALA A 13 -10.18 -2.90 12.11
C ALA A 13 -9.65 -1.74 11.25
N GLY A 14 -9.13 -0.69 11.89
CA GLY A 14 -8.44 0.39 11.19
C GLY A 14 -7.26 -0.20 10.40
N GLY A 15 -7.39 -0.25 9.07
CA GLY A 15 -6.27 -0.60 8.19
C GLY A 15 -5.08 0.30 8.53
N ALA A 16 -3.90 -0.29 8.72
CA ALA A 16 -2.72 0.50 9.06
C ALA A 16 -2.51 1.57 7.97
N VAL A 17 -2.29 2.80 8.41
CA VAL A 17 -1.99 3.93 7.54
C VAL A 17 -0.54 4.31 7.75
N THR A 18 0.25 4.34 6.68
CA THR A 18 1.66 4.73 6.70
C THR A 18 1.90 5.92 5.78
N LEU A 19 2.88 6.75 6.15
CA LEU A 19 3.27 7.97 5.43
C LEU A 19 4.72 7.88 5.00
N LYS A 20 5.05 8.43 3.84
CA LYS A 20 6.41 8.48 3.33
C LYS A 20 6.59 9.69 2.41
N THR A 21 7.74 10.34 2.47
CA THR A 21 8.13 11.32 1.45
C THR A 21 9.35 10.80 0.70
N THR A 22 9.32 10.91 -0.62
CA THR A 22 10.46 10.60 -1.49
C THR A 22 10.94 11.87 -2.17
N THR A 23 12.26 12.04 -2.31
CA THR A 23 12.88 13.19 -2.99
C THR A 23 13.66 12.78 -4.23
N THR A 24 13.65 11.48 -4.55
CA THR A 24 14.42 10.86 -5.62
C THR A 24 13.59 9.78 -6.31
N ALA A 25 14.06 9.32 -7.47
CA ALA A 25 13.52 8.15 -8.17
C ALA A 25 13.92 6.82 -7.54
N ALA A 26 14.57 6.83 -6.36
CA ALA A 26 14.93 5.59 -5.69
C ALA A 26 13.69 4.92 -5.11
N ILE A 27 13.62 3.60 -5.23
CA ILE A 27 12.57 2.78 -4.63
C ILE A 27 12.71 2.83 -3.11
N GLN A 28 11.64 3.20 -2.40
CA GLN A 28 11.60 3.23 -0.93
C GLN A 28 10.45 2.39 -0.38
N THR A 29 10.66 1.76 0.78
CA THR A 29 9.58 1.05 1.50
C THR A 29 8.68 2.05 2.22
N ILE A 30 7.36 1.92 2.00
CA ILE A 30 6.32 2.69 2.71
C ILE A 30 5.63 1.85 3.79
N ASP A 31 5.59 0.53 3.64
CA ASP A 31 4.99 -0.38 4.61
C ASP A 31 5.61 -1.78 4.52
N THR A 32 5.55 -2.50 5.63
CA THR A 32 6.04 -3.88 5.78
C THR A 32 4.90 -4.72 6.31
N VAL A 33 4.55 -5.78 5.56
CA VAL A 33 3.44 -6.68 5.90
C VAL A 33 4.02 -8.06 6.23
N PRO A 34 4.01 -8.48 7.49
CA PRO A 34 4.40 -9.84 7.83
C PRO A 34 3.38 -10.83 7.27
N ILE A 35 3.86 -11.92 6.67
CA ILE A 35 3.02 -13.02 6.22
C ILE A 35 3.17 -14.16 7.23
N PRO A 36 2.16 -14.48 8.05
CA PRO A 36 2.30 -15.52 9.06
C PRO A 36 2.61 -16.88 8.44
N THR A 37 3.39 -17.69 9.14
CA THR A 37 3.76 -19.04 8.68
C THR A 37 2.53 -19.91 8.49
N ASP A 38 2.53 -20.72 7.43
CA ASP A 38 1.48 -21.65 7.03
C ASP A 38 0.13 -20.99 6.77
N LYS A 39 0.17 -19.76 6.23
CA LYS A 39 -0.99 -18.96 5.86
C LYS A 39 -0.93 -18.44 4.44
N ALA A 40 -2.11 -18.22 3.86
CA ALA A 40 -2.27 -17.45 2.64
C ALA A 40 -2.90 -16.09 2.96
N VAL A 41 -2.26 -15.01 2.50
CA VAL A 41 -2.68 -13.63 2.76
C VAL A 41 -2.91 -12.90 1.44
N LYS A 42 -4.10 -12.31 1.28
CA LYS A 42 -4.37 -11.31 0.24
C LYS A 42 -4.09 -9.92 0.81
N ILE A 43 -3.22 -9.16 0.14
CA ILE A 43 -2.93 -7.76 0.45
C ILE A 43 -3.60 -6.89 -0.60
N THR A 44 -4.37 -5.90 -0.17
CA THR A 44 -4.83 -4.77 -1.01
C THR A 44 -4.26 -3.49 -0.43
N ALA A 45 -3.45 -2.78 -1.22
CA ALA A 45 -2.85 -1.51 -0.87
C ALA A 45 -3.50 -0.40 -1.69
N ASP A 46 -4.03 0.60 -1.00
CA ASP A 46 -4.55 1.84 -1.57
C ASP A 46 -3.58 2.97 -1.20
N VAL A 47 -2.96 3.56 -2.22
CA VAL A 47 -1.89 4.54 -2.07
C VAL A 47 -2.27 5.79 -2.84
N VAL A 48 -2.16 6.93 -2.16
CA VAL A 48 -2.23 8.24 -2.80
C VAL A 48 -0.88 8.92 -2.73
N ALA A 49 -0.58 9.68 -3.76
CA ALA A 49 0.63 10.47 -3.89
C ALA A 49 0.27 11.88 -4.30
N LYS A 50 1.03 12.85 -3.81
CA LYS A 50 1.02 14.21 -4.34
C LYS A 50 2.42 14.76 -4.37
N LYS A 51 2.72 15.62 -5.34
CA LYS A 51 3.86 16.51 -5.22
C LYS A 51 3.64 17.43 -4.02
N ASP A 52 4.71 17.83 -3.34
CA ASP A 52 4.64 18.69 -2.16
C ASP A 52 3.88 20.00 -2.42
N ASP A 53 4.02 20.54 -3.64
CA ASP A 53 3.33 21.74 -4.16
C ASP A 53 1.92 21.50 -4.74
N ILE A 54 1.34 20.30 -4.58
CA ILE A 54 0.02 19.86 -5.08
C ILE A 54 -0.18 19.90 -6.60
N THR A 55 0.81 20.27 -7.42
CA THR A 55 0.61 20.42 -8.86
C THR A 55 0.40 19.10 -9.59
N GLU A 56 0.88 18.00 -9.00
CA GLU A 56 0.77 16.64 -9.51
C GLU A 56 0.22 15.71 -8.43
N GLN A 57 -0.63 14.76 -8.81
CA GLN A 57 -1.16 13.73 -7.92
C GLN A 57 -1.18 12.36 -8.59
N GLY A 58 -1.21 11.32 -7.76
CA GLY A 58 -1.40 9.95 -8.20
C GLY A 58 -2.24 9.15 -7.21
N GLY A 59 -2.96 8.17 -7.74
CA GLY A 59 -3.71 7.18 -6.97
C GLY A 59 -3.39 5.79 -7.49
N PHE A 60 -3.13 4.84 -6.60
CA PHE A 60 -2.68 3.50 -6.92
C PHE A 60 -3.38 2.49 -6.03
N VAL A 61 -4.03 1.51 -6.64
CA VAL A 61 -4.56 0.33 -5.96
C VAL A 61 -3.82 -0.89 -6.47
N LYS A 62 -3.11 -1.58 -5.57
CA LYS A 62 -2.38 -2.81 -5.86
C LYS A 62 -2.98 -3.96 -5.05
N GLN A 63 -3.21 -5.09 -5.70
CA GLN A 63 -3.71 -6.30 -5.04
C GLN A 63 -2.87 -7.51 -5.43
N ALA A 64 -2.45 -8.29 -4.44
CA ALA A 64 -1.73 -9.54 -4.66
C ALA A 64 -2.01 -10.54 -3.54
N GLN A 65 -1.81 -11.82 -3.85
CA GLN A 65 -1.90 -12.92 -2.90
C GLN A 65 -0.50 -13.47 -2.64
N PHE A 66 -0.24 -13.80 -1.38
CA PHE A 66 1.02 -14.37 -0.93
C PHE A 66 0.74 -15.57 -0.05
N ALA A 67 1.60 -16.59 -0.12
CA ALA A 67 1.54 -17.74 0.78
C ALA A 67 2.89 -17.88 1.46
N ASN A 68 2.89 -18.11 2.77
CA ASN A 68 4.07 -18.47 3.53
C ASN A 68 4.01 -19.96 3.88
N ASN A 69 4.78 -20.79 3.18
CA ASN A 69 4.86 -22.21 3.47
C ASN A 69 6.12 -22.48 4.30
N SER A 70 5.95 -22.80 5.58
CA SER A 70 7.06 -23.13 6.49
C SER A 70 8.19 -22.09 6.51
N GLY A 71 7.87 -20.79 6.47
CA GLY A 71 8.82 -19.69 6.52
C GLY A 71 9.26 -19.15 5.14
N THR A 72 8.76 -19.72 4.03
CA THR A 72 9.05 -19.24 2.68
C THR A 72 7.85 -18.53 2.08
N VAL A 73 7.96 -17.21 1.88
CA VAL A 73 6.92 -16.41 1.22
C VAL A 73 7.04 -16.48 -0.29
N THR A 74 5.91 -16.75 -0.95
CA THR A 74 5.80 -16.78 -2.41
C THR A 74 4.57 -15.99 -2.86
N LYS A 75 4.68 -15.28 -3.98
CA LYS A 75 3.54 -14.60 -4.61
C LYS A 75 2.72 -15.61 -5.42
N GLN A 76 1.40 -15.58 -5.25
CA GLN A 76 0.46 -16.41 -5.98
C GLN A 76 -0.15 -15.59 -7.11
N GLY A 77 0.10 -16.00 -8.35
CA GLY A 77 -0.43 -15.33 -9.54
C GLY A 77 0.15 -13.93 -9.81
N ALA A 78 -0.59 -13.15 -10.60
CA ALA A 78 -0.22 -11.80 -10.98
C ALA A 78 -0.69 -10.75 -9.96
N THR A 79 -0.03 -9.59 -9.97
CA THR A 79 -0.46 -8.43 -9.18
C THR A 79 -1.53 -7.67 -9.96
N GLY A 80 -2.73 -7.50 -9.39
CA GLY A 80 -3.74 -6.60 -9.91
C GLY A 80 -3.34 -5.14 -9.64
N SER A 81 -3.58 -4.26 -10.61
CA SER A 81 -3.18 -2.86 -10.55
C SER A 81 -4.24 -1.96 -11.19
N LEU A 82 -4.68 -0.94 -10.46
CA LEU A 82 -5.40 0.22 -10.97
C LEU A 82 -4.60 1.46 -10.58
N PHE A 83 -4.35 2.37 -11.51
CA PHE A 83 -3.58 3.57 -11.19
C PHE A 83 -3.97 4.76 -12.06
N HIS A 84 -3.74 5.94 -11.51
CA HIS A 84 -3.83 7.23 -12.16
C HIS A 84 -2.63 8.05 -11.70
N GLU A 85 -1.85 8.62 -12.62
CA GLU A 85 -0.73 9.49 -12.29
C GLU A 85 -0.74 10.72 -13.20
N ALA A 86 -0.46 11.89 -12.64
CA ALA A 86 -0.32 13.13 -13.42
C ALA A 86 0.98 13.15 -14.24
N GLN A 87 2.02 12.48 -13.74
CA GLN A 87 3.32 12.36 -14.40
C GLN A 87 3.75 10.90 -14.42
N ALA A 88 4.25 10.42 -15.56
CA ALA A 88 4.75 9.06 -15.70
C ALA A 88 5.98 8.81 -14.81
N GLY A 89 5.99 7.66 -14.13
CA GLY A 89 7.16 7.15 -13.40
C GLY A 89 6.95 7.02 -11.90
N TRP A 90 5.80 7.43 -11.38
CA TRP A 90 5.39 7.14 -10.01
C TRP A 90 4.82 5.72 -9.97
N ASP A 91 5.27 4.89 -9.03
CA ASP A 91 4.79 3.51 -8.97
C ASP A 91 4.71 2.96 -7.55
N VAL A 92 3.87 1.95 -7.40
CA VAL A 92 3.70 1.16 -6.18
C VAL A 92 3.90 -0.31 -6.52
N THR A 93 4.79 -0.97 -5.80
CA THR A 93 5.13 -2.38 -6.02
C THR A 93 5.12 -3.19 -4.72
N PHE A 94 4.92 -4.49 -4.86
CA PHE A 94 5.15 -5.45 -3.78
C PHE A 94 6.47 -6.18 -4.00
N VAL A 95 7.28 -6.29 -2.96
CA VAL A 95 8.56 -7.02 -2.98
C VAL A 95 8.64 -7.92 -1.76
N ILE A 96 8.91 -9.20 -1.97
CA ILE A 96 9.11 -10.16 -0.87
C ILE A 96 10.49 -9.94 -0.26
N SER A 97 10.58 -9.94 1.07
CA SER A 97 11.82 -9.81 1.84
C SER A 97 11.74 -10.73 3.06
N GLY A 98 12.35 -11.92 2.96
CA GLY A 98 12.21 -12.95 4.01
C GLY A 98 10.76 -13.40 4.17
N THR A 99 10.21 -13.31 5.38
CA THR A 99 8.81 -13.64 5.69
C THR A 99 7.85 -12.46 5.51
N ASP A 100 8.33 -11.33 5.02
CA ASP A 100 7.54 -10.12 4.85
C ASP A 100 7.30 -9.78 3.37
N VAL A 101 6.21 -9.07 3.12
CA VAL A 101 5.94 -8.37 1.87
C VAL A 101 6.08 -6.87 2.11
N LEU A 102 7.01 -6.25 1.40
CA LEU A 102 7.24 -4.82 1.41
C LEU A 102 6.34 -4.15 0.38
N ILE A 103 5.61 -3.12 0.81
CA ILE A 103 4.96 -2.16 -0.09
C ILE A 103 6.00 -1.08 -0.36
N LYS A 104 6.36 -0.91 -1.63
CA LYS A 104 7.37 0.05 -2.06
C LYS A 104 6.77 1.09 -2.99
N VAL A 105 7.26 2.31 -2.86
CA VAL A 105 6.92 3.46 -3.71
C VAL A 105 8.16 3.93 -4.47
N THR A 106 7.96 4.37 -5.70
CA THR A 106 8.98 4.98 -6.56
C THR A 106 8.54 6.40 -6.87
N GLY A 107 9.38 7.37 -6.52
CA GLY A 107 9.17 8.78 -6.85
C GLY A 107 9.81 9.20 -8.17
N ALA A 108 9.98 10.50 -8.35
CA ALA A 108 10.73 11.09 -9.46
C ALA A 108 11.99 11.80 -8.95
N ALA A 109 13.02 11.89 -9.81
CA ALA A 109 14.25 12.59 -9.46
C ALA A 109 13.98 14.08 -9.22
N ALA A 110 14.62 14.66 -8.19
CA ALA A 110 14.49 16.07 -7.81
C ALA A 110 13.05 16.55 -7.59
N THR A 111 12.13 15.63 -7.29
CA THR A 111 10.72 15.93 -7.01
C THR A 111 10.38 15.38 -5.64
N ASN A 112 9.84 16.22 -4.78
CA ASN A 112 9.35 15.81 -3.48
C ASN A 112 7.92 15.31 -3.64
N ILE A 113 7.69 14.06 -3.25
CA ILE A 113 6.39 13.41 -3.38
C ILE A 113 6.01 12.86 -2.01
N ASP A 114 4.87 13.31 -1.51
CA ASP A 114 4.25 12.82 -0.29
C ASP A 114 3.33 11.66 -0.64
N TRP A 115 3.56 10.54 0.03
CA TRP A 115 2.84 9.29 -0.13
C TRP A 115 2.07 8.96 1.13
N LYS A 116 0.88 8.41 0.95
CA LYS A 116 0.09 7.83 2.02
C LYS A 116 -0.45 6.48 1.54
N CYS A 117 -0.20 5.45 2.33
CA CYS A 117 -0.68 4.10 2.08
C CYS A 117 -1.69 3.70 3.16
N SER A 118 -2.79 3.11 2.74
CA SER A 118 -3.66 2.29 3.58
C SER A 118 -3.72 0.89 3.01
N ARG A 119 -3.76 -0.13 3.85
CA ARG A 119 -3.89 -1.51 3.39
C ARG A 119 -4.93 -2.32 4.15
N ILE A 120 -5.44 -3.34 3.48
CA ILE A 120 -6.25 -4.40 4.05
C ILE A 120 -5.56 -5.75 3.78
N THR A 121 -5.48 -6.58 4.80
CA THR A 121 -5.00 -7.97 4.73
C THR A 121 -6.14 -8.93 5.05
N LEU A 122 -6.34 -9.94 4.20
CA LEU A 122 -7.25 -11.05 4.46
C LEU A 122 -6.43 -12.33 4.50
N GLU A 123 -6.61 -13.14 5.54
CA GLU A 123 -5.84 -14.35 5.79
C GLU A 123 -6.76 -15.57 5.84
N VAL A 124 -6.26 -16.71 5.37
CA VAL A 124 -6.82 -18.06 5.59
C VAL A 124 -5.73 -19.01 6.07
#